data_AF-S0FWC1-F1
#
_entry.id   AF-S0FWC1-F1
#
_cell.length_a   1.000
_cell.length_b   1.000
_cell.length_c   1.000
_cell.angle_alpha   90.00
_cell.angle_beta   90.00
_cell.angle_gamma   90.00
#
_symmetry.space_group_name_H-M   'P 1'
#
loop_
_entity.id
_entity.type
_entity.pdbx_description
1 polymer ?
#
loop_
_entity_poly.entity_id
_entity_poly.type
_entity_poly.pdbx_seq_one_letter_code
_entity_poly.pdbx_strand_id
1 'polypeptide(L)'
;MAAKALNGRAASSRKRRFDPQSARYDFRVFLLHLGLIGDEFKTARKHLLAALPGDSAFKRGRPNQKDIQSAIQNPQSAIESRPPAFSGNGTAETDEGGAP
;
A
#
# COMPACT_ATOMS: atom_id res chain seq x y z
N MET A 1 18.46 -18.62 -3.06
CA MET A 1 17.17 -19.26 -3.39
C MET A 1 16.67 -20.23 -2.31
N ALA A 2 17.54 -20.94 -1.58
CA ALA A 2 17.16 -21.93 -0.56
C ALA A 2 16.26 -21.38 0.58
N ALA A 3 16.52 -20.16 1.07
CA ALA A 3 15.74 -19.58 2.18
C ALA A 3 14.24 -19.38 1.86
N LYS A 4 13.88 -19.02 0.61
CA LYS A 4 12.47 -18.85 0.22
C LYS A 4 11.71 -20.18 0.13
N ALA A 5 12.41 -21.26 -0.22
CA ALA A 5 11.83 -22.60 -0.27
C ALA A 5 11.59 -23.14 1.15
N LEU A 6 12.55 -22.97 2.06
CA LEU A 6 12.43 -23.39 3.46
C LEU A 6 11.34 -22.60 4.21
N ASN A 7 11.19 -21.30 3.91
CA ASN A 7 10.21 -20.44 4.57
C ASN A 7 8.79 -20.52 3.95
N GLY A 8 8.63 -21.21 2.83
CA GLY A 8 7.35 -21.32 2.13
C GLY A 8 6.48 -22.41 2.77
N ARG A 9 5.33 -22.02 3.37
CA ARG A 9 4.39 -22.98 3.98
C ARG A 9 3.90 -24.07 3.01
N ALA A 10 3.72 -23.73 1.73
CA ALA A 10 3.38 -24.66 0.65
C ALA A 10 3.55 -23.96 -0.71
N ALA A 11 3.76 -24.75 -1.77
CA ALA A 11 3.55 -24.28 -3.13
C ALA A 11 2.04 -24.37 -3.46
N SER A 12 1.39 -23.24 -3.72
CA SER A 12 -0.02 -23.24 -4.16
C SER A 12 -0.10 -23.31 -5.67
N SER A 13 -0.71 -24.39 -6.19
CA SER A 13 -1.03 -24.55 -7.62
C SER A 13 -2.32 -23.80 -8.03
N ARG A 14 -2.89 -22.98 -7.14
CA ARG A 14 -4.14 -22.28 -7.43
C ARG A 14 -3.95 -21.38 -8.65
N LYS A 15 -4.67 -21.69 -9.73
CA LYS A 15 -4.71 -20.85 -10.94
C LYS A 15 -5.11 -19.44 -10.53
N ARG A 16 -4.20 -18.46 -10.74
CA ARG A 16 -4.55 -17.06 -10.56
C ARG A 16 -5.65 -16.68 -11.56
N ARG A 17 -6.64 -15.92 -11.11
CA ARG A 17 -7.60 -15.27 -12.00
C ARG A 17 -6.83 -14.33 -12.92
N PHE A 18 -7.11 -14.40 -14.21
CA PHE A 18 -6.54 -13.49 -15.18
C PHE A 18 -7.40 -12.24 -15.23
N ASP A 19 -6.85 -11.12 -14.75
CA ASP A 19 -7.52 -9.84 -14.77
C ASP A 19 -6.89 -8.98 -15.87
N PRO A 20 -7.63 -8.64 -16.95
CA PRO A 20 -7.08 -7.90 -18.08
C PRO A 20 -6.59 -6.48 -17.71
N GLN A 21 -7.06 -5.93 -16.59
CA GLN A 21 -6.62 -4.62 -16.08
C GLN A 21 -5.23 -4.66 -15.43
N SER A 22 -4.84 -5.79 -14.83
CA SER A 22 -3.56 -5.93 -14.12
C SER A 22 -2.54 -6.83 -14.82
N ALA A 23 -2.89 -7.40 -15.98
CA ALA A 23 -2.07 -8.40 -16.66
C ALA A 23 -0.62 -7.94 -16.91
N ARG A 24 -0.40 -6.71 -17.41
CA ARG A 24 0.95 -6.12 -17.56
C ARG A 24 1.70 -6.00 -16.22
N TYR A 25 1.04 -5.56 -15.16
CA TYR A 25 1.65 -5.42 -13.83
C TYR A 25 2.07 -6.77 -13.26
N ASP A 26 1.18 -7.77 -13.28
CA ASP A 26 1.44 -9.09 -12.70
C ASP A 26 2.57 -9.82 -13.45
N PHE A 27 2.60 -9.70 -14.79
CA PHE A 27 3.67 -10.28 -15.58
C PHE A 27 5.01 -9.56 -15.37
N ARG A 28 5.02 -8.23 -15.23
CA ARG A 28 6.23 -7.49 -14.85
C ARG A 28 6.81 -7.99 -13.54
N VAL A 29 5.98 -8.12 -12.50
CA VAL A 29 6.40 -8.62 -11.18
C VAL A 29 6.97 -10.04 -11.30
N PHE A 30 6.35 -10.90 -12.10
CA PHE A 30 6.87 -12.24 -12.37
C PHE A 30 8.27 -12.21 -12.99
N LEU A 31 8.53 -11.34 -13.97
CA LEU A 31 9.86 -11.20 -14.58
C LEU A 31 10.92 -10.71 -13.57
N LEU A 32 10.54 -9.83 -12.63
CA LEU A 32 11.44 -9.39 -11.56
C LEU A 32 11.79 -10.53 -10.60
N HIS A 33 10.84 -11.41 -10.28
CA HIS A 33 11.09 -12.57 -9.42
C HIS A 33 12.04 -13.59 -10.05
N LEU A 34 12.11 -13.64 -11.38
CA LEU A 34 13.07 -14.45 -12.13
C LEU A 34 14.46 -13.81 -12.26
N GLY A 35 14.63 -12.55 -11.87
CA GLY A 35 15.91 -11.85 -11.96
C GLY A 35 16.18 -11.14 -13.28
N LEU A 36 15.17 -10.96 -14.15
CA LEU A 36 15.30 -10.16 -15.37
C LEU A 36 15.30 -8.66 -15.03
N ILE A 37 16.30 -8.18 -14.28
CA ILE A 37 16.38 -6.82 -13.72
C ILE A 37 17.49 -5.98 -14.37
N GLY A 38 18.40 -6.61 -15.13
CA GLY A 38 19.49 -5.92 -15.84
C GLY A 38 19.04 -5.07 -17.03
N ASP A 39 20.00 -4.30 -17.56
CA ASP A 39 19.85 -3.45 -18.73
C ASP A 39 19.66 -4.24 -20.01
N GLU A 40 20.29 -5.41 -20.09
CA GLU A 40 20.14 -6.38 -21.19
C GLU A 40 18.70 -6.87 -21.32
N PHE A 41 17.96 -6.90 -20.22
CA PHE A 41 16.57 -7.36 -20.19
C PHE A 41 15.56 -6.22 -20.37
N LYS A 42 15.99 -4.96 -20.52
CA LYS A 42 15.06 -3.82 -20.73
C LYS A 42 14.22 -3.99 -21.99
N THR A 43 14.84 -4.40 -23.09
CA THR A 43 14.17 -4.66 -24.37
C THR A 43 13.25 -5.87 -24.26
N ALA A 44 13.73 -6.98 -23.71
CA ALA A 44 12.93 -8.18 -23.48
C ALA A 44 11.68 -7.88 -22.66
N ARG A 45 11.80 -7.19 -21.51
CA ARG A 45 10.66 -6.76 -20.69
C ARG A 45 9.67 -5.92 -21.51
N LYS A 46 10.15 -4.99 -22.33
CA LYS A 46 9.29 -4.13 -23.17
C LYS A 46 8.48 -4.95 -24.18
N HIS A 47 9.13 -5.83 -24.94
CA HIS A 47 8.46 -6.64 -25.96
C HIS A 47 7.49 -7.66 -25.33
N LEU A 48 7.90 -8.30 -24.24
CA LEU A 48 7.07 -9.24 -23.50
C LEU A 48 5.82 -8.59 -22.90
N LEU A 49 5.90 -7.33 -22.46
CA LEU A 49 4.77 -6.60 -21.90
C LEU A 49 3.87 -5.93 -22.94
N ALA A 50 4.36 -5.71 -24.16
CA ALA A 50 3.63 -4.97 -25.20
C ALA A 50 2.29 -5.62 -25.58
N ALA A 51 2.26 -6.96 -25.66
CA ALA A 51 1.08 -7.74 -26.05
C ALA A 51 0.01 -7.86 -24.95
N LEU A 52 0.29 -7.46 -23.70
CA LEU A 52 -0.66 -7.60 -22.59
C LEU A 52 -1.50 -6.34 -22.42
N PRO A 53 -2.76 -6.44 -21.97
CA PRO A 53 -3.57 -5.28 -21.58
C PRO A 53 -3.20 -4.75 -20.18
N GLY A 54 -3.62 -3.50 -19.90
CA GLY A 54 -3.45 -2.84 -18.60
C GLY A 54 -2.27 -1.86 -18.50
N ASP A 55 -1.96 -1.47 -17.27
CA ASP A 55 -0.80 -0.61 -16.94
C ASP A 55 0.28 -1.46 -16.24
N SER A 56 1.55 -1.13 -16.47
CA SER A 56 2.69 -1.82 -15.84
C SER A 56 3.09 -1.20 -14.49
N ALA A 57 2.66 0.03 -14.22
CA ALA A 57 2.94 0.77 -12.99
C ALA A 57 1.82 0.59 -11.94
N PHE A 58 0.57 0.49 -12.38
CA PHE A 58 -0.59 0.44 -11.48
C PHE A 58 -1.43 -0.82 -11.67
N LYS A 59 -1.67 -1.55 -10.57
CA LYS A 59 -2.47 -2.78 -10.58
C LYS A 59 -3.97 -2.56 -10.82
N ARG A 60 -4.50 -1.39 -10.43
CA ARG A 60 -5.93 -1.05 -10.50
C ARG A 60 -6.22 0.14 -11.44
N GLY A 61 -5.34 0.38 -12.43
CA GLY A 61 -5.41 1.56 -13.29
C GLY A 61 -4.79 2.80 -12.64
N ARG A 62 -4.63 3.87 -13.44
CA ARG A 62 -4.09 5.15 -12.96
C ARG A 62 -5.10 5.78 -11.99
N PRO A 63 -4.67 6.24 -10.81
CA PRO A 63 -5.54 7.06 -9.96
C PRO A 63 -5.98 8.28 -10.77
N ASN A 64 -7.29 8.56 -10.79
CA ASN A 64 -7.80 9.73 -11.49
C ASN A 64 -7.26 10.97 -10.78
N GLN A 65 -6.86 12.00 -11.52
CA GLN A 65 -6.39 13.27 -10.93
C GLN A 65 -7.42 13.88 -9.97
N LYS A 66 -8.71 13.57 -10.17
CA LYS A 66 -9.82 13.97 -9.29
C LYS A 66 -9.71 13.36 -7.88
N ASP A 67 -9.26 12.11 -7.76
CA ASP A 67 -9.04 11.42 -6.47
C ASP A 67 -7.80 11.96 -5.74
N ILE A 68 -6.81 12.42 -6.50
CA ILE A 68 -5.60 13.06 -5.94
C ILE A 68 -5.93 14.47 -5.45
N GLN A 69 -6.73 15.23 -6.19
CA GLN A 69 -7.15 16.59 -5.82
C GLN A 69 -8.05 16.60 -4.57
N SER A 70 -8.96 15.63 -4.42
CA SER A 70 -9.79 15.52 -3.21
C SER A 70 -8.98 15.14 -1.95
N ALA A 71 -7.87 14.41 -2.10
CA ALA A 71 -6.95 14.12 -1.01
C ALA A 71 -6.07 15.32 -0.61
N ILE A 72 -5.70 16.18 -1.56
CA ILE A 72 -4.90 17.40 -1.29
C ILE A 72 -5.77 18.52 -0.70
N GLN A 73 -7.04 18.64 -1.12
CA GLN A 73 -7.96 19.68 -0.63
C GLN A 73 -8.44 19.47 0.81
N ASN A 74 -8.24 18.29 1.41
CA ASN A 74 -8.76 18.03 2.75
C ASN A 74 -7.66 17.62 3.75
N PRO A 75 -6.85 18.58 4.24
CA PRO A 75 -5.85 18.34 5.29
C PRO A 75 -6.45 18.16 6.70
N GLN A 76 -7.78 18.14 6.86
CA GLN A 76 -8.44 18.16 8.17
C GLN A 76 -8.84 16.79 8.74
N SER A 77 -8.84 15.70 7.96
CA SER A 77 -9.25 14.38 8.49
C SER A 77 -8.17 13.65 9.30
N ALA A 78 -6.91 14.08 9.23
CA ALA A 78 -5.82 13.47 9.98
C ALA A 78 -5.64 14.03 11.41
N ILE A 79 -6.27 15.16 11.73
CA ILE A 79 -6.11 15.83 13.04
C ILE A 79 -7.24 15.42 14.02
N GLU A 80 -8.42 15.05 13.52
CA GLU A 80 -9.60 14.70 14.34
C GLU A 80 -9.51 13.32 15.03
N SER A 81 -8.58 12.44 14.61
CA SER A 81 -8.42 11.11 15.23
C SER A 81 -7.38 11.07 16.36
N ARG A 82 -6.77 12.20 16.72
CA ARG A 82 -6.03 12.30 17.98
C ARG A 82 -7.06 12.54 19.07
N PRO A 83 -7.30 11.60 20.00
CA PRO A 83 -8.23 11.84 21.10
C PRO A 83 -7.80 13.13 21.81
N PRO A 84 -8.74 14.01 22.22
CA PRO A 84 -8.40 15.20 22.97
C PRO A 84 -7.56 14.75 24.16
N ALA A 85 -6.38 15.35 24.31
CA ALA A 85 -5.53 15.12 25.46
C ALA A 85 -6.42 15.23 26.71
N PHE A 86 -6.39 14.19 27.54
CA PHE A 86 -7.03 14.09 28.85
C PHE A 86 -7.07 15.46 29.53
N SER A 87 -8.22 16.12 29.44
CA SER A 87 -8.47 17.40 30.12
C SER A 87 -8.85 17.08 31.56
N GLY A 88 -7.84 16.68 32.33
CA GLY A 88 -7.90 16.68 33.79
C GLY A 88 -7.62 18.08 34.28
N ASN A 89 -8.56 19.00 34.08
CA ASN A 89 -8.52 20.30 34.75
C ASN A 89 -8.84 20.02 36.23
N GLY A 90 -7.78 19.87 37.03
CA GLY A 90 -7.89 19.77 38.48
C GLY A 90 -8.44 21.09 39.00
N THR A 91 -9.73 21.08 39.35
CA THR A 91 -10.33 22.10 40.20
C THR A 91 -9.68 21.99 41.57
N ALA A 92 -8.70 22.87 41.79
CA ALA A 92 -8.34 23.33 43.11
C ALA A 92 -9.50 24.17 43.64
N GLU A 93 -10.04 23.80 44.80
CA GLU A 93 -10.94 24.52 45.73
C GLU A 93 -11.52 23.43 46.66
N THR A 94 -11.48 23.46 47.98
CA THR A 94 -11.31 24.56 48.94
C THR A 94 -10.80 23.99 50.27
N ASP A 95 -9.87 24.71 50.87
CA ASP A 95 -9.55 24.70 52.30
C ASP A 95 -10.72 25.35 53.06
N GLU A 96 -11.26 24.69 54.08
CA GLU A 96 -11.97 25.28 55.23
C GLU A 96 -12.00 24.21 56.33
N GLY A 97 -11.44 24.56 57.51
CA GLY A 97 -11.12 23.64 58.59
C GLY A 97 -12.24 23.39 59.60
N GLY A 98 -11.87 22.70 60.69
CA GLY A 98 -12.55 22.83 61.98
C GLY A 98 -12.96 21.53 62.68
N ALA A 99 -12.06 21.07 63.54
CA ALA A 99 -12.18 20.20 64.72
C ALA A 99 -13.44 20.43 65.61
N PRO A 100 -13.67 19.67 66.72
CA PRO A 100 -12.83 18.64 67.35
C PRO A 100 -13.40 17.22 67.43
#